data_AF-A0A965QCU2-F1
#
_entry.id   AF-A0A965QCU2-F1
#
_cell.length_a   1.000
_cell.length_b   1.000
_cell.length_c   1.000
_cell.angle_alpha   90.00
_cell.angle_beta   90.00
_cell.angle_gamma   90.00
#
_symmetry.space_group_name_H-M   'P 1'
#
loop_
_entity.id
_entity.type
_entity.pdbx_description
1 polymer ?
#
loop_
_entity_poly.entity_id
_entity_poly.type
_entity_poly.pdbx_seq_one_letter_code
_entity_poly.pdbx_strand_id
1 'polypeptide(L)'
;MHTNIKHIFISLLLISSTISFAQLTTNTGINPQALVQNTLIGPGVTVSNITFNGSPSSIGSFSGTGTNLGIANGIVMTTGTVFDNGSGPHGPNNQAGAGQTNGSAGSTLLSGIIGGEQTYDAAILEFDFIPYSDTVRFKYVFGSDEYPEFAPPNNSGYNDVFGFFIAGPGITGLQNIARLPNNGSIVSINNVNEITNPTFFNFNGDGTSSPYNSSPFYIQYDGFTDVLEAVSSVQCGETYHLIRGSFKCSVRRDISLNIGSCRCWRWSVGLRNFS
;
A
#
# COMPACT_ATOMS: atom_id res chain seq x y z
N MET A 1 -9.37 -78.88 11.22
CA MET A 1 -8.63 -77.60 11.23
C MET A 1 -9.14 -76.75 10.07
N HIS A 2 -9.94 -75.72 10.34
CA HIS A 2 -10.40 -74.75 9.35
C HIS A 2 -10.09 -73.36 9.90
N THR A 3 -9.08 -72.71 9.35
CA THR A 3 -8.67 -71.34 9.68
C THR A 3 -9.25 -70.39 8.63
N ASN A 4 -10.23 -69.59 9.04
CA ASN A 4 -10.76 -68.47 8.26
C ASN A 4 -9.82 -67.28 8.41
N ILE A 5 -9.06 -66.93 7.36
CA ILE A 5 -8.27 -65.70 7.31
C ILE A 5 -9.15 -64.60 6.73
N LYS A 6 -9.61 -63.68 7.58
CA LYS A 6 -10.25 -62.43 7.16
C LYS A 6 -9.16 -61.45 6.77
N HIS A 7 -9.00 -61.20 5.47
CA HIS A 7 -8.12 -60.14 4.98
C HIS A 7 -8.76 -58.77 5.24
N ILE A 8 -8.21 -58.04 6.20
CA ILE A 8 -8.51 -56.62 6.42
C ILE A 8 -7.60 -55.83 5.47
N PHE A 9 -8.17 -55.25 4.42
CA PHE A 9 -7.49 -54.25 3.60
C PHE A 9 -7.57 -52.89 4.32
N ILE A 10 -6.47 -52.46 4.92
CA ILE A 10 -6.31 -51.06 5.38
C ILE A 10 -5.83 -50.27 4.16
N SER A 11 -6.73 -49.47 3.59
CA SER A 11 -6.38 -48.52 2.53
C SER A 11 -5.72 -47.30 3.20
N LEU A 12 -4.42 -47.11 2.96
CA LEU A 12 -3.65 -45.98 3.47
C LEU A 12 -3.98 -44.74 2.60
N LEU A 13 -4.80 -43.84 3.12
CA LEU A 13 -5.09 -42.56 2.47
C LEU A 13 -3.85 -41.66 2.59
N LEU A 14 -3.04 -41.60 1.53
CA LEU A 14 -1.95 -40.62 1.40
C LEU A 14 -2.57 -39.23 1.26
N ILE A 15 -2.59 -38.47 2.36
CA ILE A 15 -2.88 -37.04 2.35
C ILE A 15 -1.67 -36.36 1.73
N SER A 16 -1.71 -36.14 0.41
CA SER A 16 -0.77 -35.26 -0.28
C SER A 16 -1.11 -33.82 0.13
N SER A 17 -0.38 -33.27 1.09
CA SER A 17 -0.44 -31.85 1.42
C SER A 17 0.33 -31.07 0.36
N THR A 18 -0.37 -30.48 -0.60
CA THR A 18 0.23 -29.47 -1.47
C THR A 18 0.51 -28.22 -0.63
N ILE A 19 1.77 -27.79 -0.60
CA ILE A 19 2.11 -26.46 -0.07
C ILE A 19 1.66 -25.46 -1.15
N SER A 20 0.49 -24.85 -0.98
CA SER A 20 0.07 -23.72 -1.80
C SER A 20 0.64 -22.45 -1.17
N PHE A 21 1.48 -21.75 -1.92
CA PHE A 21 1.81 -20.36 -1.62
C PHE A 21 0.69 -19.49 -2.20
N ALA A 22 0.18 -18.57 -1.39
CA ALA A 22 -0.84 -17.63 -1.85
C ALA A 22 -0.17 -16.47 -2.59
N GLN A 23 -0.49 -16.31 -3.87
CA GLN A 23 -0.07 -15.16 -4.67
C GLN A 23 -0.78 -13.88 -4.23
N LEU A 24 -0.17 -12.72 -4.50
CA LEU A 24 -0.88 -11.46 -4.39
C LEU A 24 -2.08 -11.49 -5.34
N THR A 25 -3.24 -11.12 -4.83
CA THR A 25 -4.48 -11.00 -5.61
C THR A 25 -5.02 -9.59 -5.49
N THR A 26 -5.67 -9.11 -6.54
CA THR A 26 -6.30 -7.80 -6.57
C THR A 26 -7.78 -7.92 -6.87
N ASN A 27 -8.55 -6.97 -6.36
CA ASN A 27 -9.95 -6.79 -6.71
C ASN A 27 -10.15 -5.40 -7.29
N THR A 28 -10.58 -5.38 -8.55
CA THR A 28 -10.61 -4.20 -9.43
C THR A 28 -12.03 -3.73 -9.68
N GLY A 29 -12.21 -2.51 -10.20
CA GLY A 29 -13.54 -1.97 -10.51
C GLY A 29 -14.37 -1.62 -9.27
N ILE A 30 -13.73 -1.56 -8.11
CA ILE A 30 -14.34 -1.10 -6.86
C ILE A 30 -14.39 0.43 -6.86
N ASN A 31 -15.54 0.99 -6.50
CA ASN A 31 -15.68 2.43 -6.33
C ASN A 31 -14.68 2.97 -5.28
N PRO A 32 -13.94 4.06 -5.54
CA PRO A 32 -13.03 4.69 -4.58
C PRO A 32 -13.63 4.94 -3.20
N GLN A 33 -14.92 5.32 -3.14
CA GLN A 33 -15.68 5.47 -1.90
C GLN A 33 -15.66 4.18 -1.07
N ALA A 34 -15.95 3.05 -1.71
CA ALA A 34 -15.99 1.74 -1.06
C ALA A 34 -14.59 1.25 -0.69
N LEU A 35 -13.59 1.54 -1.51
CA LEU A 35 -12.19 1.26 -1.17
C LEU A 35 -11.79 2.00 0.12
N VAL A 36 -12.05 3.31 0.19
CA VAL A 36 -11.74 4.08 1.40
C VAL A 36 -12.54 3.53 2.58
N GLN A 37 -13.87 3.55 2.52
CA GLN A 37 -14.72 3.23 3.67
C GLN A 37 -14.56 1.80 4.19
N ASN A 38 -14.40 0.82 3.30
CA ASN A 38 -14.43 -0.60 3.69
C ASN A 38 -13.03 -1.23 3.80
N THR A 39 -12.01 -0.62 3.19
CA THR A 39 -10.66 -1.23 3.12
C THR A 39 -9.61 -0.36 3.81
N LEU A 40 -9.77 0.96 3.77
CA LEU A 40 -8.72 1.89 4.20
C LEU A 40 -8.86 2.36 5.64
N ILE A 41 -10.10 2.63 6.05
CA ILE A 41 -10.40 3.33 7.30
C ILE A 41 -10.70 2.30 8.39
N GLY A 42 -10.04 2.46 9.54
CA GLY A 42 -10.31 1.70 10.77
C GLY A 42 -11.35 2.40 11.65
N PRO A 43 -11.74 1.80 12.79
CA PRO A 43 -12.62 2.46 13.74
C PRO A 43 -12.00 3.78 14.24
N GLY A 44 -12.86 4.75 14.54
CA GLY A 44 -12.44 6.03 15.12
C GLY A 44 -12.18 7.16 14.11
N VAL A 45 -12.49 6.96 12.83
CA VAL A 45 -12.42 8.02 11.81
C VAL A 45 -13.70 8.01 11.00
N THR A 46 -14.23 9.19 10.70
CA THR A 46 -15.24 9.36 9.64
C THR A 46 -14.60 10.03 8.43
N VAL A 47 -15.04 9.64 7.24
CA VAL A 47 -14.51 10.16 5.96
C VAL A 47 -15.62 10.71 5.08
N SER A 48 -15.27 11.71 4.27
CA SER A 48 -16.15 12.35 3.30
C SER A 48 -15.35 12.86 2.09
N ASN A 49 -16.04 13.36 1.06
CA ASN A 49 -15.42 13.99 -0.10
C ASN A 49 -14.33 13.14 -0.78
N ILE A 50 -14.57 11.82 -0.86
CA ILE A 50 -13.62 10.88 -1.45
C ILE A 50 -13.62 11.05 -2.96
N THR A 51 -12.47 11.34 -3.54
CA THR A 51 -12.25 11.46 -4.97
C THR A 51 -11.02 10.66 -5.39
N PHE A 52 -11.05 10.16 -6.62
CA PHE A 52 -9.90 9.51 -7.24
C PHE A 52 -9.65 10.15 -8.60
N ASN A 53 -8.41 10.52 -8.85
CA ASN A 53 -7.93 11.06 -10.11
C ASN A 53 -6.77 10.19 -10.61
N GLY A 54 -6.98 9.50 -11.72
CA GLY A 54 -6.07 8.54 -12.31
C GLY A 54 -6.84 7.52 -13.15
N SER A 55 -6.12 6.59 -13.77
CA SER A 55 -6.76 5.51 -14.54
C SER A 55 -7.58 4.59 -13.62
N PRO A 56 -8.80 4.17 -14.02
CA PRO A 56 -9.54 3.13 -13.31
C PRO A 56 -8.79 1.79 -13.19
N SER A 57 -7.82 1.54 -14.08
CA SER A 57 -6.94 0.37 -14.01
C SER A 57 -5.87 0.47 -12.93
N SER A 58 -5.68 1.63 -12.31
CA SER A 58 -4.52 1.88 -11.46
C SER A 58 -4.84 1.87 -9.96
N ILE A 59 -6.06 1.46 -9.59
CA ILE A 59 -6.51 1.35 -8.20
C ILE A 59 -7.38 0.11 -7.98
N GLY A 60 -7.18 -0.53 -6.83
CA GLY A 60 -8.02 -1.65 -6.37
C GLY A 60 -7.76 -1.97 -4.91
N SER A 61 -8.41 -3.01 -4.39
CA SER A 61 -7.96 -3.65 -3.15
C SER A 61 -7.06 -4.83 -3.47
N PHE A 62 -6.27 -5.27 -2.49
CA PHE A 62 -5.40 -6.44 -2.63
C PHE A 62 -5.48 -7.35 -1.39
N SER A 63 -5.15 -8.61 -1.59
CA SER A 63 -4.76 -9.57 -0.55
C SER A 63 -3.37 -10.08 -0.87
N GLY A 64 -2.41 -9.79 0.01
CA GLY A 64 -1.01 -10.21 -0.03
C GLY A 64 -0.66 -11.20 1.09
N THR A 65 -1.65 -11.86 1.70
CA THR A 65 -1.38 -12.90 2.69
C THR A 65 -0.55 -14.00 2.05
N GLY A 66 0.62 -14.31 2.60
CA GLY A 66 1.52 -15.33 2.06
C GLY A 66 2.55 -14.82 1.05
N THR A 67 2.64 -13.51 0.82
CA THR A 67 3.70 -12.90 0.00
C THR A 67 4.77 -12.21 0.86
N ASN A 68 5.87 -11.80 0.21
CA ASN A 68 6.98 -11.05 0.80
C ASN A 68 6.67 -9.58 1.10
N LEU A 69 5.46 -9.11 0.76
CA LEU A 69 5.05 -7.71 0.87
C LEU A 69 4.97 -7.21 2.33
N GLY A 70 4.78 -8.10 3.30
CA GLY A 70 4.65 -7.73 4.71
C GLY A 70 3.31 -7.05 5.08
N ILE A 71 2.41 -6.86 4.11
CA ILE A 71 1.05 -6.35 4.31
C ILE A 71 0.03 -7.36 3.77
N ALA A 72 -0.87 -7.83 4.64
CA ALA A 72 -1.82 -8.89 4.30
C ALA A 72 -2.96 -8.44 3.36
N ASN A 73 -3.44 -7.21 3.48
CA ASN A 73 -4.58 -6.71 2.72
C ASN A 73 -4.65 -5.18 2.75
N GLY A 74 -5.36 -4.59 1.79
CA GLY A 74 -5.68 -3.16 1.80
C GLY A 74 -5.89 -2.56 0.41
N ILE A 75 -5.54 -1.28 0.21
CA ILE A 75 -5.63 -0.62 -1.12
C ILE A 75 -4.28 -0.68 -1.82
N VAL A 76 -4.29 -1.06 -3.09
CA VAL A 76 -3.16 -0.94 -4.02
C VAL A 76 -3.44 0.19 -5.01
N MET A 77 -2.45 1.04 -5.24
CA MET A 77 -2.46 2.05 -6.30
C MET A 77 -1.16 1.97 -7.08
N THR A 78 -1.20 2.05 -8.41
CA THR A 78 -0.03 1.96 -9.28
C THR A 78 -0.07 3.09 -10.30
N THR A 79 0.98 3.25 -11.10
CA THR A 79 0.95 4.12 -12.30
C THR A 79 0.76 3.34 -13.59
N GLY A 80 0.42 2.06 -13.47
CA GLY A 80 0.03 1.25 -14.61
C GLY A 80 -1.27 0.55 -14.36
N THR A 81 -1.17 -0.73 -14.02
CA THR A 81 -2.33 -1.60 -13.87
C THR A 81 -2.31 -2.34 -12.53
N VAL A 82 -3.50 -2.59 -11.98
CA VAL A 82 -3.74 -3.52 -10.88
C VAL A 82 -4.36 -4.83 -11.36
N PHE A 83 -4.50 -5.03 -12.68
CA PHE A 83 -5.01 -6.26 -13.27
C PHE A 83 -3.92 -7.35 -13.29
N ASP A 84 -4.33 -8.60 -13.05
CA ASP A 84 -3.47 -9.78 -13.20
C ASP A 84 -3.29 -10.11 -14.69
N ASN A 85 -2.41 -9.37 -15.36
CA ASN A 85 -2.17 -9.46 -16.81
C ASN A 85 -0.67 -9.50 -17.17
N GLY A 86 0.20 -9.82 -16.20
CA GLY A 86 1.66 -9.79 -16.35
C GLY A 86 2.32 -8.41 -16.13
N SER A 87 1.55 -7.33 -16.21
CA SER A 87 2.02 -5.96 -15.92
C SER A 87 1.53 -5.42 -14.56
N GLY A 88 0.74 -6.23 -13.84
CA GLY A 88 0.20 -5.90 -12.52
C GLY A 88 1.15 -6.28 -11.38
N PRO A 89 0.76 -6.05 -10.12
CA PRO A 89 1.57 -6.34 -8.94
C PRO A 89 1.75 -7.84 -8.64
N HIS A 90 1.14 -8.72 -9.44
CA HIS A 90 1.00 -10.15 -9.17
C HIS A 90 2.29 -10.90 -9.43
N GLY A 91 2.77 -11.59 -8.40
CA GLY A 91 3.94 -12.46 -8.51
C GLY A 91 3.72 -13.73 -9.34
N PRO A 92 4.79 -14.48 -9.66
CA PRO A 92 6.21 -14.20 -9.33
C PRO A 92 6.78 -13.01 -10.13
N ASN A 93 7.91 -12.45 -9.70
CA ASN A 93 8.64 -11.43 -10.48
C ASN A 93 9.37 -12.06 -11.67
N ASN A 94 8.64 -12.39 -12.72
CA ASN A 94 9.11 -13.18 -13.86
C ASN A 94 9.12 -12.43 -15.19
N GLN A 95 9.01 -11.10 -15.14
CA GLN A 95 8.94 -10.25 -16.31
C GLN A 95 9.71 -8.96 -16.06
N ALA A 96 10.88 -8.85 -16.69
CA ALA A 96 11.70 -7.65 -16.60
C ALA A 96 10.95 -6.44 -17.18
N GLY A 97 10.95 -5.32 -16.45
CA GLY A 97 10.24 -4.11 -16.87
C GLY A 97 8.73 -4.33 -17.02
N ALA A 98 8.15 -5.20 -16.19
CA ALA A 98 6.70 -5.32 -16.08
C ALA A 98 6.08 -3.94 -15.83
N GLY A 99 4.95 -3.67 -16.49
CA GLY A 99 4.33 -2.36 -16.42
C GLY A 99 3.43 -2.07 -17.60
N GLN A 100 2.62 -1.03 -17.43
CA GLN A 100 1.69 -0.57 -18.45
C GLN A 100 1.54 0.93 -18.32
N THR A 101 1.77 1.70 -19.38
CA THR A 101 1.40 3.13 -19.40
C THR A 101 -0.12 3.24 -19.40
N ASN A 102 -0.68 4.04 -18.49
CA ASN A 102 -2.12 4.22 -18.38
C ASN A 102 -2.62 5.56 -18.96
N GLY A 103 -1.70 6.45 -19.35
CA GLY A 103 -2.00 7.71 -20.03
C GLY A 103 -2.54 8.81 -19.12
N SER A 104 -2.48 8.64 -17.79
CA SER A 104 -2.93 9.66 -16.84
C SER A 104 -1.91 10.81 -16.76
N ALA A 105 -2.36 11.98 -16.33
CA ALA A 105 -1.46 13.10 -16.10
C ALA A 105 -0.52 12.82 -14.89
N GLY A 106 0.58 13.57 -14.81
CA GLY A 106 1.41 13.63 -13.62
C GLY A 106 0.75 14.36 -12.44
N SER A 107 1.50 14.49 -11.35
CA SER A 107 1.11 15.23 -10.15
C SER A 107 2.12 16.33 -9.84
N THR A 108 1.66 17.59 -9.80
CA THR A 108 2.48 18.74 -9.41
C THR A 108 2.97 18.64 -7.95
N LEU A 109 2.18 18.03 -7.06
CA LEU A 109 2.56 17.79 -5.67
C LEU A 109 3.73 16.80 -5.56
N LEU A 110 3.66 15.70 -6.32
CA LEU A 110 4.74 14.71 -6.35
C LEU A 110 5.99 15.27 -7.02
N SER A 111 5.84 15.98 -8.16
CA SER A 111 6.93 16.71 -8.80
C SER A 111 7.62 17.69 -7.84
N GLY A 112 6.85 18.42 -7.03
CA GLY A 112 7.39 19.39 -6.07
C GLY A 112 8.31 18.77 -5.01
N ILE A 113 8.03 17.56 -4.53
CA ILE A 113 8.85 16.92 -3.49
C ILE A 113 10.13 16.26 -4.02
N ILE A 114 10.23 16.05 -5.34
CA ILE A 114 11.42 15.49 -6.01
C ILE A 114 12.25 16.53 -6.76
N GLY A 115 12.06 17.83 -6.47
CA GLY A 115 12.88 18.90 -7.07
C GLY A 115 12.34 19.47 -8.38
N GLY A 116 11.06 19.22 -8.70
CA GLY A 116 10.38 19.78 -9.88
C GLY A 116 10.37 18.87 -11.10
N GLU A 117 10.92 17.66 -10.99
CA GLU A 117 10.94 16.68 -12.08
C GLU A 117 9.51 16.30 -12.52
N GLN A 118 9.33 16.10 -13.82
CA GLN A 118 8.02 15.76 -14.37
C GLN A 118 7.62 14.34 -13.94
N THR A 119 6.38 14.22 -13.45
CA THR A 119 5.73 12.94 -13.17
C THR A 119 4.68 12.64 -14.25
N TYR A 120 4.28 11.37 -14.36
CA TYR A 120 3.35 10.84 -15.35
C TYR A 120 2.42 9.81 -14.71
N ASP A 121 1.30 9.50 -15.35
CA ASP A 121 0.42 8.37 -15.00
C ASP A 121 -0.04 8.32 -13.52
N ALA A 122 -0.10 9.47 -12.85
CA ALA A 122 -0.29 9.56 -11.40
C ALA A 122 -1.66 8.99 -10.98
N ALA A 123 -1.65 8.24 -9.89
CA ALA A 123 -2.86 7.81 -9.20
C ALA A 123 -3.00 8.59 -7.89
N ILE A 124 -4.05 9.41 -7.81
CA ILE A 124 -4.29 10.33 -6.69
C ILE A 124 -5.65 9.98 -6.04
N LEU A 125 -5.62 9.62 -4.75
CA LEU A 125 -6.80 9.37 -3.93
C LEU A 125 -6.87 10.44 -2.84
N GLU A 126 -7.96 11.19 -2.79
CA GLU A 126 -8.13 12.32 -1.88
C GLU A 126 -9.43 12.17 -1.09
N PHE A 127 -9.43 12.58 0.17
CA PHE A 127 -10.62 12.60 1.01
C PHE A 127 -10.43 13.46 2.24
N ASP A 128 -11.55 13.90 2.81
CA ASP A 128 -11.57 14.52 4.12
C ASP A 128 -11.80 13.46 5.20
N PHE A 129 -11.22 13.68 6.37
CA PHE A 129 -11.42 12.83 7.53
C PHE A 129 -11.53 13.62 8.83
N ILE A 130 -12.29 13.06 9.78
CA ILE A 130 -12.42 13.57 11.14
C ILE A 130 -11.96 12.46 12.10
N PRO A 131 -10.83 12.64 12.81
CA PRO A 131 -10.31 11.64 13.73
C PRO A 131 -10.94 11.76 15.12
N TYR A 132 -11.12 10.62 15.80
CA TYR A 132 -11.53 10.54 17.20
C TYR A 132 -10.35 10.26 18.15
N SER A 133 -9.13 10.48 17.66
CA SER A 133 -7.88 10.35 18.41
C SER A 133 -6.95 11.52 18.05
N ASP A 134 -5.83 11.62 18.77
CA ASP A 134 -4.82 12.67 18.60
C ASP A 134 -3.76 12.34 17.53
N THR A 135 -3.81 11.14 16.95
CA THR A 135 -2.77 10.67 16.02
C THR A 135 -3.34 9.77 14.94
N VAL A 136 -3.10 10.13 13.67
CA VAL A 136 -3.39 9.29 12.50
C VAL A 136 -2.12 8.56 12.03
N ARG A 137 -2.26 7.28 11.63
CA ARG A 137 -1.17 6.43 11.11
C ARG A 137 -1.60 5.68 9.86
N PHE A 138 -0.69 5.56 8.90
CA PHE A 138 -0.87 4.82 7.65
C PHE A 138 0.31 3.86 7.47
N LYS A 139 0.04 2.55 7.40
CA LYS A 139 1.08 1.57 7.02
C LYS A 139 1.14 1.39 5.52
N TYR A 140 2.29 1.56 4.90
CA TYR A 140 2.44 1.42 3.45
C TYR A 140 3.76 0.78 3.06
N VAL A 141 3.76 0.15 1.90
CA VAL A 141 4.96 -0.27 1.16
C VAL A 141 4.95 0.47 -0.16
N PHE A 142 6.12 0.96 -0.57
CA PHE A 142 6.34 1.53 -1.89
C PHE A 142 7.23 0.59 -2.70
N GLY A 143 6.86 0.29 -3.94
CA GLY A 143 7.61 -0.60 -4.83
C GLY A 143 7.62 -0.12 -6.27
N SER A 144 8.63 -0.56 -7.02
CA SER A 144 8.83 -0.16 -8.41
C SER A 144 9.54 -1.26 -9.22
N ASP A 145 9.17 -1.36 -10.50
CA ASP A 145 9.89 -2.08 -11.58
C ASP A 145 11.05 -1.24 -12.16
N GLU A 146 11.36 -0.07 -11.57
CA GLU A 146 12.54 0.72 -11.92
C GLU A 146 13.80 0.24 -11.18
N TYR A 147 13.65 -0.58 -10.15
CA TYR A 147 14.80 -1.24 -9.54
C TYR A 147 15.25 -2.44 -10.37
N PRO A 148 16.53 -2.84 -10.26
CA PRO A 148 17.66 -2.03 -9.82
C PRO A 148 18.18 -1.07 -10.91
N GLU A 149 17.71 -1.16 -12.16
CA GLU A 149 18.34 -0.54 -13.34
C GLU A 149 18.29 0.98 -13.34
N PHE A 150 17.20 1.55 -12.84
CA PHE A 150 16.92 2.99 -12.90
C PHE A 150 17.08 3.70 -11.54
N ALA A 151 17.56 2.98 -10.53
CA ALA A 151 17.87 3.50 -9.20
C ALA A 151 19.38 3.49 -8.90
N PRO A 152 19.86 4.27 -7.92
CA PRO A 152 21.25 4.23 -7.51
C PRO A 152 21.65 2.83 -7.03
N PRO A 153 22.88 2.37 -7.33
CA PRO A 153 23.99 3.10 -7.95
C PRO A 153 23.94 3.18 -9.49
N ASN A 154 23.00 2.51 -10.14
CA ASN A 154 23.01 2.28 -11.59
C ASN A 154 22.53 3.50 -12.38
N ASN A 155 21.55 4.24 -11.86
CA ASN A 155 21.01 5.46 -12.46
C ASN A 155 20.34 6.34 -11.40
N SER A 156 20.12 7.62 -11.70
CA SER A 156 19.30 8.52 -10.86
C SER A 156 18.43 9.48 -11.69
N GLY A 157 18.34 9.27 -13.00
CA GLY A 157 17.58 10.10 -13.93
C GLY A 157 16.07 9.80 -13.95
N TYR A 158 15.66 8.69 -13.35
CA TYR A 158 14.27 8.36 -13.04
C TYR A 158 14.08 8.41 -11.52
N ASN A 159 12.88 8.77 -11.07
CA ASN A 159 12.63 8.90 -9.64
C ASN A 159 11.14 8.68 -9.31
N ASP A 160 10.70 7.43 -9.42
CA ASP A 160 9.44 7.00 -8.84
C ASP A 160 9.32 7.44 -7.38
N VAL A 161 8.21 8.09 -7.04
CA VAL A 161 7.98 8.73 -5.74
C VAL A 161 6.57 8.44 -5.21
N PHE A 162 6.46 8.40 -3.89
CA PHE A 162 5.20 8.27 -3.17
C PHE A 162 4.99 9.41 -2.17
N GLY A 163 3.73 9.85 -2.01
CA GLY A 163 3.38 10.96 -1.13
C GLY A 163 2.08 10.75 -0.36
N PHE A 164 2.09 11.14 0.92
CA PHE A 164 0.89 11.35 1.73
C PHE A 164 0.88 12.80 2.16
N PHE A 165 0.01 13.61 1.59
CA PHE A 165 -0.12 15.01 1.94
C PHE A 165 -1.31 15.21 2.87
N ILE A 166 -1.10 15.94 3.96
CA ILE A 166 -2.13 16.23 4.96
C ILE A 166 -2.20 17.74 5.21
N ALA A 167 -3.43 18.26 5.35
CA ALA A 167 -3.72 19.62 5.77
C ALA A 167 -4.85 19.63 6.81
N GLY A 168 -4.84 20.61 7.71
CA GLY A 168 -5.87 20.78 8.74
C GLY A 168 -5.34 21.52 9.98
N PRO A 169 -6.14 21.63 11.05
CA PRO A 169 -5.74 22.33 12.26
C PRO A 169 -4.45 21.80 12.87
N GLY A 170 -3.53 22.70 13.22
CA GLY A 170 -2.20 22.35 13.75
C GLY A 170 -1.16 21.95 12.70
N ILE A 171 -1.51 21.91 11.41
CA ILE A 171 -0.59 21.59 10.30
C ILE A 171 -0.42 22.84 9.43
N THR A 172 0.81 23.33 9.30
CA THR A 172 1.10 24.49 8.47
C THR A 172 1.06 24.10 7.00
N GLY A 173 0.04 24.56 6.28
CA GLY A 173 -0.15 24.28 4.86
C GLY A 173 -0.40 22.80 4.58
N LEU A 174 0.04 22.35 3.42
CA LEU A 174 -0.05 20.96 2.98
C LEU A 174 1.31 20.28 3.19
N GLN A 175 1.37 19.25 4.03
CA GLN A 175 2.62 18.59 4.42
C GLN A 175 2.70 17.15 3.95
N ASN A 176 3.83 16.75 3.35
CA ASN A 176 4.09 15.34 3.05
C ASN A 176 4.55 14.59 4.32
N ILE A 177 3.75 13.63 4.77
CA ILE A 177 4.02 12.74 5.90
C ILE A 177 4.49 11.34 5.47
N ALA A 178 4.58 11.05 4.17
CA ALA A 178 5.23 9.84 3.65
C ALA A 178 6.75 10.03 3.60
N ARG A 179 7.41 9.82 4.75
CA ARG A 179 8.86 9.93 4.91
C ARG A 179 9.42 8.69 5.57
N LEU A 180 10.72 8.45 5.39
CA LEU A 180 11.44 7.46 6.17
C LEU A 180 11.37 7.78 7.68
N PRO A 181 11.53 6.78 8.56
CA PRO A 181 11.48 6.97 10.01
C PRO A 181 12.35 8.13 10.51
N ASN A 182 11.94 8.74 11.63
CA ASN A 182 12.60 9.91 12.22
C ASN A 182 12.66 11.14 11.29
N ASN A 183 11.60 11.35 10.49
CA ASN A 183 11.50 12.47 9.56
C ASN A 183 12.64 12.45 8.50
N GLY A 184 13.01 11.25 8.06
CA GLY A 184 14.08 11.00 7.09
C GLY A 184 13.76 11.48 5.68
N SER A 185 14.48 11.00 4.67
CA SER A 185 14.22 11.39 3.28
C SER A 185 12.79 11.08 2.83
N ILE A 186 12.36 11.73 1.75
CA ILE A 186 11.14 11.33 1.05
C ILE A 186 11.25 9.87 0.58
N VAL A 187 10.10 9.24 0.37
CA VAL A 187 10.06 7.87 -0.18
C VAL A 187 10.06 7.94 -1.70
N SER A 188 11.22 7.63 -2.28
CA SER A 188 11.42 7.54 -3.73
C SER A 188 12.55 6.56 -4.04
N ILE A 189 12.65 6.10 -5.29
CA ILE A 189 13.66 5.10 -5.66
C ILE A 189 15.10 5.60 -5.51
N ASN A 190 15.32 6.90 -5.69
CA ASN A 190 16.63 7.50 -5.47
C ASN A 190 17.02 7.57 -3.99
N ASN A 191 16.04 7.52 -3.08
CA ASN A 191 16.25 7.65 -1.65
C ASN A 191 16.15 6.32 -0.88
N VAL A 192 15.66 5.25 -1.48
CA VAL A 192 15.62 3.91 -0.88
C VAL A 192 16.07 2.91 -1.92
N ASN A 193 17.27 2.36 -1.81
CA ASN A 193 17.84 1.40 -2.77
C ASN A 193 19.02 0.66 -2.11
N GLU A 194 19.76 -0.12 -2.88
CA GLU A 194 20.88 -0.94 -2.40
C GLU A 194 22.01 -0.15 -1.73
N ILE A 195 22.16 1.15 -2.04
CA ILE A 195 23.22 1.99 -1.48
C ILE A 195 22.71 3.13 -0.59
N THR A 196 21.53 3.68 -0.90
CA THR A 196 20.92 4.80 -0.18
C THR A 196 19.80 4.28 0.69
N ASN A 197 19.93 4.46 2.01
CA ASN A 197 19.01 3.92 3.01
C ASN A 197 18.68 2.42 2.82
N PRO A 198 19.69 1.53 2.62
CA PRO A 198 19.47 0.13 2.27
C PRO A 198 18.79 -0.68 3.36
N THR A 199 18.78 -0.18 4.61
CA THR A 199 18.08 -0.81 5.73
C THR A 199 16.56 -0.81 5.57
N PHE A 200 16.00 -0.02 4.66
CA PHE A 200 14.56 0.00 4.36
C PHE A 200 14.26 -0.59 2.98
N PHE A 201 15.25 -1.11 2.26
CA PHE A 201 15.10 -1.62 0.89
C PHE A 201 15.08 -3.14 0.87
N ASN A 202 14.10 -3.69 0.16
CA ASN A 202 13.97 -5.11 -0.14
C ASN A 202 14.18 -5.31 -1.64
N PHE A 203 15.30 -5.91 -2.01
CA PHE A 203 15.53 -6.39 -3.36
C PHE A 203 14.60 -7.57 -3.66
N ASN A 204 13.99 -7.56 -4.84
CA ASN A 204 12.96 -8.54 -5.23
C ASN A 204 13.17 -9.09 -6.65
N GLY A 205 14.40 -9.04 -7.16
CA GLY A 205 14.76 -9.59 -8.47
C GLY A 205 14.90 -8.52 -9.55
N ASP A 206 14.91 -9.01 -10.79
CA ASP A 206 15.12 -8.26 -12.04
C ASP A 206 14.18 -8.79 -13.14
N GLY A 207 13.10 -9.48 -12.75
CA GLY A 207 12.22 -10.22 -13.66
C GLY A 207 12.77 -11.54 -14.22
N THR A 208 14.02 -11.91 -13.96
CA THR A 208 14.66 -13.10 -14.57
C THR A 208 15.39 -14.01 -13.58
N SER A 209 15.76 -13.49 -12.41
CA SER A 209 16.60 -14.18 -11.43
C SER A 209 15.80 -15.07 -10.47
N SER A 210 16.26 -16.32 -10.29
CA SER A 210 15.73 -17.24 -9.27
C SER A 210 16.22 -16.84 -7.86
N PRO A 211 15.39 -16.96 -6.80
CA PRO A 211 14.05 -17.57 -6.77
C PRO A 211 12.88 -16.62 -7.10
N TYR A 212 13.15 -15.33 -7.32
CA TYR A 212 12.12 -14.29 -7.52
C TYR A 212 11.20 -14.57 -8.71
N ASN A 213 11.79 -15.04 -9.81
CA ASN A 213 11.11 -15.32 -11.08
C ASN A 213 10.21 -16.56 -11.12
N SER A 214 10.19 -17.36 -10.05
CA SER A 214 9.51 -18.67 -10.07
C SER A 214 8.64 -18.94 -8.85
N SER A 215 8.86 -18.22 -7.75
CA SER A 215 8.06 -18.38 -6.55
C SER A 215 6.97 -17.30 -6.42
N PRO A 216 5.69 -17.68 -6.30
CA PRO A 216 4.58 -16.71 -6.14
C PRO A 216 4.59 -15.99 -4.77
N PHE A 217 5.55 -16.32 -3.90
CA PHE A 217 5.84 -15.56 -2.68
C PHE A 217 6.30 -14.12 -2.99
N TYR A 218 6.98 -13.91 -4.12
CA TYR A 218 7.53 -12.62 -4.51
C TYR A 218 6.54 -11.87 -5.41
N ILE A 219 6.24 -10.61 -5.10
CA ILE A 219 5.42 -9.73 -5.96
C ILE A 219 6.15 -9.39 -7.28
N GLN A 220 5.46 -8.82 -8.27
CA GLN A 220 6.05 -8.52 -9.57
C GLN A 220 7.17 -7.46 -9.53
N TYR A 221 7.10 -6.47 -8.63
CA TYR A 221 8.05 -5.37 -8.60
C TYR A 221 9.47 -5.80 -8.27
N ASP A 222 10.47 -5.28 -8.98
CA ASP A 222 11.89 -5.61 -8.79
C ASP A 222 12.48 -5.15 -7.44
N GLY A 223 11.88 -4.16 -6.79
CA GLY A 223 12.26 -3.75 -5.44
C GLY A 223 11.16 -2.97 -4.73
N PHE A 224 11.19 -3.01 -3.39
CA PHE A 224 10.21 -2.31 -2.56
C PHE A 224 10.75 -1.96 -1.17
N THR A 225 10.07 -1.05 -0.47
CA THR A 225 10.44 -0.64 0.88
C THR A 225 9.99 -1.65 1.92
N ASP A 226 10.57 -1.63 3.11
CA ASP A 226 9.92 -2.17 4.30
C ASP A 226 8.52 -1.57 4.50
N VAL A 227 7.72 -2.17 5.40
CA VAL A 227 6.47 -1.56 5.84
C VAL A 227 6.79 -0.27 6.61
N LEU A 228 6.53 0.87 5.97
CA LEU A 228 6.71 2.20 6.52
C LEU A 228 5.43 2.71 7.17
N GLU A 229 5.56 3.67 8.08
CA GLU A 229 4.45 4.37 8.71
C GLU A 229 4.48 5.87 8.41
N ALA A 230 3.40 6.40 7.83
CA ALA A 230 3.16 7.83 7.79
C ALA A 230 2.33 8.22 9.01
N VAL A 231 2.86 9.11 9.84
CA VAL A 231 2.29 9.47 11.13
C VAL A 231 2.10 10.98 11.21
N SER A 232 0.94 11.42 11.70
CA SER A 232 0.70 12.84 11.96
C SER A 232 -0.12 13.03 13.23
N SER A 233 0.26 14.02 14.04
CA SER A 233 -0.55 14.49 15.15
C SER A 233 -1.74 15.28 14.62
N VAL A 234 -2.93 14.96 15.12
CA VAL A 234 -4.20 15.57 14.72
C VAL A 234 -5.00 15.96 15.96
N GLN A 235 -6.00 16.82 15.78
CA GLN A 235 -6.90 17.26 16.83
C GLN A 235 -8.22 16.49 16.68
N CYS A 236 -8.68 15.90 17.79
CA CYS A 236 -9.90 15.11 17.80
C CYS A 236 -11.13 15.96 17.43
N GLY A 237 -11.96 15.46 16.52
CA GLY A 237 -13.19 16.11 16.10
C GLY A 237 -13.01 17.21 15.04
N GLU A 238 -11.76 17.53 14.68
CA GLU A 238 -11.44 18.50 13.64
C GLU A 238 -11.39 17.86 12.25
N THR A 239 -11.67 18.63 11.20
CA THR A 239 -11.61 18.16 9.82
C THR A 239 -10.21 18.31 9.24
N TYR A 240 -9.70 17.24 8.65
CA TYR A 240 -8.43 17.18 7.93
C TYR A 240 -8.68 16.77 6.49
N HIS A 241 -7.84 17.27 5.59
CA HIS A 241 -7.81 16.90 4.18
C HIS A 241 -6.58 16.03 3.91
N LEU A 242 -6.76 14.87 3.29
CA LEU A 242 -5.70 13.94 2.94
C LEU A 242 -5.65 13.71 1.43
N ILE A 243 -4.45 13.82 0.85
CA ILE A 243 -4.15 13.50 -0.55
C ILE A 243 -3.09 12.41 -0.56
N ARG A 244 -3.37 11.28 -1.21
CA ARG A 244 -2.41 10.20 -1.45
C ARG A 244 -2.08 10.15 -2.93
N GLY A 245 -0.82 10.38 -3.28
CA GLY A 245 -0.33 10.27 -4.65
C GLY A 245 0.69 9.14 -4.80
N SER A 246 0.60 8.37 -5.88
CA SER A 246 1.59 7.35 -6.26
C SER A 246 2.16 7.62 -7.65
N PHE A 247 3.49 7.48 -7.78
CA PHE A 247 4.18 7.49 -9.07
C PHE A 247 4.74 6.10 -9.50
N LYS A 248 4.80 5.10 -8.59
CA LYS A 248 4.65 3.63 -8.82
C LYS A 248 4.21 2.94 -7.52
N CYS A 249 3.93 1.63 -7.54
CA CYS A 249 3.04 0.91 -6.61
C CYS A 249 3.12 1.28 -5.14
N SER A 250 1.97 1.60 -4.55
CA SER A 250 1.81 1.79 -3.12
C SER A 250 0.75 0.85 -2.57
N VAL A 251 1.18 -0.02 -1.65
CA VAL A 251 0.35 -1.05 -1.04
C VAL A 251 0.14 -0.70 0.42
N ARG A 252 -1.12 -0.54 0.87
CA ARG A 252 -1.40 0.09 2.17
C ARG A 252 -2.43 -0.66 3.01
N ARG A 253 -2.17 -0.80 4.31
CA ARG A 253 -3.12 -1.26 5.34
C ARG A 253 -3.44 -0.18 6.37
N ASP A 254 -4.68 -0.21 6.85
CA ASP A 254 -5.27 0.40 8.05
C ASP A 254 -4.89 1.86 8.41
N ILE A 255 -5.92 2.69 8.65
CA ILE A 255 -5.77 3.79 9.63
C ILE A 255 -5.87 3.17 11.02
N SER A 256 -4.73 3.02 11.71
CA SER A 256 -4.72 2.62 13.12
C SER A 256 -4.62 3.86 14.01
N LEU A 257 -5.77 4.30 14.53
CA LEU A 257 -5.78 5.29 15.61
C LEU A 257 -5.45 4.55 16.91
N ASN A 258 -4.32 4.90 17.52
CA ASN A 258 -3.99 4.45 18.87
C ASN A 258 -5.03 5.12 19.78
N ILE A 259 -5.76 4.34 20.57
CA ILE A 259 -6.78 4.83 21.49
C ILE A 259 -6.07 5.33 22.76
N GLY A 260 -5.20 6.33 22.58
CA GLY A 260 -4.50 7.04 23.64
C GLY A 260 -5.32 8.25 24.06
N SER A 261 -6.27 8.05 24.97
CA SER A 261 -6.90 9.11 25.77
C SER A 261 -7.34 10.40 25.05
N CYS A 262 -8.34 10.33 24.16
CA CYS A 262 -9.17 11.52 23.96
C CYS A 262 -10.04 11.74 25.21
N ARG A 263 -9.56 12.56 26.15
CA ARG A 263 -10.46 13.23 27.11
C ARG A 263 -11.17 14.38 26.41
N CYS A 264 -12.00 14.07 25.40
CA CYS A 264 -13.09 14.97 25.03
C CYS A 264 -14.05 14.98 26.22
N TRP A 265 -13.92 15.98 27.09
CA TRP A 265 -14.93 16.31 28.08
C TRP A 265 -16.22 16.63 27.34
N ARG A 266 -17.07 15.62 27.16
CA ARG A 266 -18.45 15.81 26.74
C ARG A 266 -19.19 16.46 27.92
N TRP A 267 -19.23 17.79 27.94
CA TRP A 267 -20.20 18.49 28.76
C TRP A 267 -21.60 18.12 28.27
N SER A 268 -22.33 17.42 29.15
CA SER A 268 -23.75 17.18 29.01
C SER A 268 -24.48 18.50 29.24
N VAL A 269 -25.34 18.90 28.31
CA VAL A 269 -26.45 19.82 28.60
C VAL A 269 -27.72 19.06 28.22
N GLY A 270 -28.47 18.67 29.24
CA GLY A 270 -29.66 17.85 29.10
C GLY A 270 -30.87 18.66 28.64
N LEU A 271 -31.72 18.01 27.85
CA LEU A 271 -33.17 18.22 27.83
C LEU A 271 -33.82 16.86 27.51
N ARG A 272 -34.23 16.14 28.56
CA ARG A 272 -35.26 15.10 28.45
C ARG A 272 -36.56 15.73 28.94
N ASN A 273 -37.44 16.07 28.01
CA ASN A 273 -38.85 16.25 28.33
C ASN A 273 -39.47 14.86 28.50
N PHE A 274 -40.02 14.62 29.68
CA PHE A 274 -40.92 13.50 29.94
C PHE A 274 -42.32 13.86 29.47
N SER A 275 -42.97 12.91 28.79
CA SER A 275 -44.41 12.66 28.89
C SER A 275 -44.59 11.16 29.06
#